data_AF-A0A7J9DJH5-F1
#
_entry.id   AF-A0A7J9DJH5-F1
#
_cell.length_a   1.000
_cell.length_b   1.000
_cell.length_c   1.000
_cell.angle_alpha   90.00
_cell.angle_beta   90.00
_cell.angle_gamma   90.00
#
_symmetry.space_group_name_H-M   'P 1'
#
loop_
_entity.id
_entity.type
_entity.pdbx_description
1 polymer ?
#
loop_
_entity_poly.entity_id
_entity_poly.type
_entity_poly.pdbx_seq_one_letter_code
_entity_poly.pdbx_strand_id
1 'polypeptide(L)'
;MREAMFGIFSLLFIAYFSELASSNIVFKPLSISLPDLPAKFAIGNNTGVCGALEVADPLDACSPLRNDFGSNQSDSIRFALIIRGDCSFEEKIRNAQNKGFSAAIVYDDKYSNNLVYMMVNPKGIKVLAVFVSKSAGEFLKDHAKGENGECCIYPPLNGKAWTVFAICFLSLVVIAAFLVIAFVAPRSLSNWRRRNLVRRVDSKVVEALPCFVFGSARSSIAGETCAICLEDYNDGELLKVLPCQHDFHSSCVESWLTKWGTFCPVCKLDMTTKFAFSEVSDQRPYF
;
A
#
# COMPACT_ATOMS: atom_id res chain seq x y z
N MET A 1 -4.50 1.73 17.43
CA MET A 1 -5.15 0.54 16.84
C MET A 1 -5.34 0.62 15.33
N ARG A 2 -5.78 1.75 14.73
CA ARG A 2 -5.92 1.86 13.26
C ARG A 2 -4.60 1.66 12.50
N GLU A 3 -3.51 2.30 12.93
CA GLU A 3 -2.18 2.21 12.28
C GLU A 3 -1.63 0.77 12.17
N ALA A 4 -1.79 -0.04 13.21
CA ALA A 4 -1.27 -1.42 13.25
C ALA A 4 -2.08 -2.39 12.36
N MET A 5 -3.38 -2.14 12.18
CA MET A 5 -4.23 -2.96 11.31
C MET A 5 -3.88 -2.78 9.83
N PHE A 6 -3.45 -1.59 9.41
CA PHE A 6 -3.12 -1.32 8.00
C PHE A 6 -1.82 -2.00 7.54
N GLY A 7 -0.80 -2.10 8.41
CA GLY A 7 0.44 -2.83 8.10
C GLY A 7 0.22 -4.33 7.90
N ILE A 8 -0.68 -4.92 8.69
CA ILE A 8 -1.02 -6.35 8.61
C ILE A 8 -1.75 -6.66 7.29
N PHE A 9 -2.72 -5.84 6.88
CA PHE A 9 -3.41 -6.03 5.61
C PHE A 9 -2.49 -5.88 4.40
N SER A 10 -1.50 -4.97 4.45
CA SER A 10 -0.52 -4.82 3.37
C SER A 10 0.41 -6.04 3.26
N LEU A 11 0.86 -6.60 4.38
CA LEU A 11 1.67 -7.81 4.39
C LEU A 11 0.90 -9.04 3.93
N LEU A 12 -0.36 -9.19 4.35
CA LEU A 12 -1.24 -10.27 3.90
C LEU A 12 -1.55 -10.18 2.39
N PHE A 13 -1.70 -8.97 1.86
CA PHE A 13 -1.90 -8.75 0.43
C PHE A 13 -0.65 -9.10 -0.37
N ILE A 14 0.54 -8.70 0.09
CA ILE A 14 1.81 -9.07 -0.56
C ILE A 14 2.05 -10.59 -0.51
N ALA A 15 1.76 -11.23 0.62
CA ALA A 15 1.88 -12.68 0.79
C ALA A 15 0.92 -13.43 -0.16
N TYR A 16 -0.36 -13.03 -0.20
CA TYR A 16 -1.36 -13.63 -1.09
C TYR A 16 -0.98 -13.54 -2.57
N PHE A 17 -0.45 -12.38 -3.02
CA PHE A 17 0.00 -12.22 -4.41
C PHE A 17 1.31 -12.96 -4.71
N SER A 18 2.18 -13.19 -3.73
CA SER A 18 3.37 -14.02 -3.89
C SER A 18 3.04 -15.50 -4.06
N GLU A 19 1.96 -15.96 -3.43
CA GLU A 19 1.52 -17.36 -3.41
C GLU A 19 0.82 -17.78 -4.72
N LEU A 20 0.09 -16.85 -5.36
CA LEU A 20 -0.50 -17.04 -6.69
C LEU A 20 0.52 -17.21 -7.84
N ALA A 21 1.81 -16.90 -7.59
CA ALA A 21 2.86 -16.93 -8.60
C ALA A 21 3.63 -18.27 -8.71
N SER A 22 3.37 -19.26 -7.84
CA SER A 22 4.26 -20.42 -7.66
C SER A 22 3.86 -21.70 -8.41
N SER A 23 2.58 -21.97 -8.68
CA SER A 23 2.15 -23.26 -9.23
C SER A 23 2.33 -23.35 -10.75
N ASN A 24 3.09 -24.32 -11.23
CA ASN A 24 3.35 -24.55 -12.65
C ASN A 24 2.65 -25.81 -13.22
N ILE A 25 1.94 -26.57 -12.38
CA ILE A 25 1.19 -27.77 -12.78
C ILE A 25 -0.24 -27.68 -12.20
N VAL A 26 -1.25 -27.94 -13.03
CA VAL A 26 -2.66 -27.93 -12.65
C VAL A 26 -3.28 -29.28 -12.97
N PHE A 27 -3.90 -29.92 -11.99
CA PHE A 27 -4.61 -31.19 -12.16
C PHE A 27 -6.13 -30.92 -12.19
N LYS A 28 -6.76 -31.13 -13.35
CA LYS A 28 -8.11 -30.62 -13.67
C LYS A 28 -9.30 -31.31 -13.00
N PRO A 29 -9.33 -32.62 -12.65
CA PRO A 29 -10.54 -33.18 -12.02
C PRO A 29 -10.80 -32.61 -10.61
N LEU A 30 -9.86 -31.87 -10.03
CA LEU A 30 -9.99 -31.22 -8.72
C LEU A 30 -9.84 -29.69 -8.77
N SER A 31 -9.47 -29.08 -9.91
CA SER A 31 -9.13 -27.64 -10.03
C SER A 31 -8.15 -27.12 -8.96
N ILE A 32 -7.37 -28.02 -8.35
CA ILE A 32 -6.34 -27.65 -7.39
C ILE A 32 -5.14 -27.19 -8.22
N SER A 33 -4.93 -25.87 -8.28
CA SER A 33 -3.58 -25.36 -8.46
C SER A 33 -2.81 -25.84 -7.23
N LEU A 34 -1.96 -26.85 -7.36
CA LEU A 34 -1.21 -27.37 -6.22
C LEU A 34 -0.06 -26.37 -5.96
N PRO A 35 -0.17 -25.48 -4.95
CA PRO A 35 0.91 -24.54 -4.62
C PRO A 35 2.19 -25.29 -4.20
N ASP A 36 2.03 -26.57 -3.84
CA ASP A 36 3.04 -27.53 -3.40
C ASP A 36 3.71 -28.32 -4.54
N LEU A 37 3.55 -27.88 -5.79
CA LEU A 37 4.30 -28.41 -6.94
C LEU A 37 5.43 -27.44 -7.32
N PRO A 38 6.48 -27.29 -6.48
CA PRO A 38 7.67 -26.63 -6.95
C PRO A 38 8.16 -27.48 -8.14
N ALA A 39 8.50 -26.80 -9.23
CA ALA A 39 8.79 -27.41 -10.51
C ALA A 39 10.04 -26.75 -11.09
N LYS A 40 11.05 -27.56 -11.43
CA LYS A 40 12.22 -27.06 -12.17
C LYS A 40 12.26 -27.69 -13.55
N PHE A 41 12.31 -26.83 -14.57
CA PHE A 41 12.17 -27.19 -15.97
C PHE A 41 13.53 -27.44 -16.60
N ALA A 42 13.67 -28.49 -17.41
CA ALA A 42 14.87 -28.68 -18.22
C ALA A 42 14.79 -27.94 -19.57
N ILE A 43 13.65 -28.05 -20.27
CA ILE A 43 13.39 -27.48 -21.61
C ILE A 43 11.88 -27.26 -21.74
N GLY A 44 11.41 -26.12 -22.28
CA GLY A 44 9.98 -25.88 -22.53
C GLY A 44 9.69 -24.70 -23.47
N ASN A 45 8.56 -24.78 -24.20
CA ASN A 45 8.04 -23.69 -25.03
C ASN A 45 7.20 -22.72 -24.16
N ASN A 46 6.98 -21.48 -24.61
CA ASN A 46 6.24 -20.44 -23.85
C ASN A 46 4.73 -20.71 -23.71
N THR A 47 4.21 -21.76 -24.33
CA THR A 47 2.79 -22.14 -24.26
C THR A 47 2.62 -23.35 -23.35
N GLY A 48 1.76 -23.26 -22.33
CA GLY A 48 1.42 -24.40 -21.49
C GLY A 48 0.79 -25.54 -22.30
N VAL A 49 0.99 -26.77 -21.84
CA VAL A 49 0.54 -28.00 -22.51
C VAL A 49 -0.29 -28.82 -21.54
N CYS A 50 -1.42 -29.38 -22.00
CA CYS A 50 -2.26 -30.28 -21.21
C CYS A 50 -2.36 -31.63 -21.90
N GLY A 51 -2.45 -32.71 -21.12
CA GLY A 51 -2.45 -34.08 -21.61
C GLY A 51 -2.91 -35.09 -20.58
N ALA A 52 -3.01 -36.35 -21.02
CA ALA A 52 -3.23 -37.50 -20.15
C ALA A 52 -1.97 -37.81 -19.35
N LEU A 53 -2.10 -38.08 -18.06
CA LEU A 53 -0.99 -38.44 -17.19
C LEU A 53 -0.94 -39.95 -17.04
N GLU A 54 0.19 -40.54 -17.41
CA GLU A 54 0.41 -41.98 -17.31
C GLU A 54 1.62 -42.29 -16.44
N VAL A 55 1.48 -43.28 -15.58
CA VAL A 55 2.59 -43.83 -14.81
C VAL A 55 3.51 -44.60 -15.75
N ALA A 56 4.81 -44.30 -15.72
CA ALA A 56 5.79 -44.99 -16.57
C ALA A 56 5.92 -46.47 -16.20
N ASP A 57 6.13 -47.33 -17.20
CA ASP A 57 6.45 -48.75 -17.02
C ASP A 57 7.75 -49.11 -17.78
N PRO A 58 8.88 -49.40 -17.10
CA PRO A 58 9.06 -49.37 -15.64
C PRO A 58 9.02 -47.95 -15.09
N LEU A 59 8.68 -47.82 -13.80
CA LEU A 59 8.46 -46.54 -13.11
C LEU A 59 9.70 -45.63 -13.12
N ASP A 60 10.90 -46.21 -13.13
CA ASP A 60 12.16 -45.50 -13.17
C ASP A 60 12.53 -45.00 -14.58
N ALA A 61 11.87 -45.48 -15.64
CA ALA A 61 12.23 -45.22 -17.03
C ALA A 61 13.72 -45.43 -17.36
N CYS A 62 14.42 -46.34 -16.65
CA CYS A 62 15.83 -46.65 -16.94
C CYS A 62 16.01 -47.68 -18.05
N SER A 63 14.91 -48.23 -18.56
CA SER A 63 14.87 -49.05 -19.76
C SER A 63 13.73 -48.60 -20.68
N PRO A 64 13.66 -49.08 -21.94
CA PRO A 64 12.59 -48.70 -22.85
C PRO A 64 11.20 -48.92 -22.26
N LEU A 65 10.36 -47.88 -22.31
CA LEU A 65 9.03 -47.90 -21.70
C LEU A 65 8.07 -48.82 -22.44
N ARG A 66 7.25 -49.54 -21.66
CA ARG A 66 6.33 -50.60 -22.08
C ARG A 66 4.86 -50.16 -22.09
N ASN A 67 4.55 -48.93 -21.69
CA ASN A 67 3.20 -48.35 -21.72
C ASN A 67 2.46 -48.70 -23.04
N ASP A 68 1.24 -49.22 -22.95
CA ASP A 68 0.39 -49.45 -24.12
C ASP A 68 -0.53 -48.26 -24.34
N PHE A 69 -0.47 -47.67 -25.54
CA PHE A 69 -1.21 -46.45 -25.85
C PHE A 69 -2.53 -46.68 -26.58
N GLY A 70 -2.83 -47.93 -26.96
CA GLY A 70 -4.00 -48.27 -27.77
C GLY A 70 -3.92 -47.69 -29.19
N SER A 71 -4.33 -48.47 -30.18
CA SER A 71 -4.17 -48.15 -31.62
C SER A 71 -4.95 -46.93 -32.11
N ASN A 72 -5.85 -46.34 -31.31
CA ASN A 72 -6.85 -45.37 -31.77
C ASN A 72 -6.56 -43.90 -31.36
N GLN A 73 -5.42 -43.59 -30.76
CA GLN A 73 -5.17 -42.26 -30.17
C GLN A 73 -3.77 -41.70 -30.44
N SER A 74 -3.34 -41.70 -31.70
CA SER A 74 -2.04 -41.13 -32.13
C SER A 74 -1.90 -39.63 -31.87
N ASP A 75 -3.00 -38.91 -31.62
CA ASP A 75 -3.01 -37.45 -31.46
C ASP A 75 -3.16 -37.00 -29.99
N SER A 76 -3.24 -37.94 -29.04
CA SER A 76 -3.39 -37.61 -27.62
C SER A 76 -2.06 -37.16 -27.01
N ILE A 77 -2.03 -35.97 -26.42
CA ILE A 77 -0.88 -35.47 -25.66
C ILE A 77 -0.80 -36.29 -24.37
N ARG A 78 0.32 -36.98 -24.15
CA ARG A 78 0.56 -37.82 -22.97
C ARG A 78 1.78 -37.39 -22.21
N PHE A 79 1.71 -37.47 -20.89
CA PHE A 79 2.77 -37.14 -19.96
C PHE A 79 3.19 -38.39 -19.19
N ALA A 80 4.48 -38.68 -19.15
CA ALA A 80 5.02 -39.77 -18.34
C ALA A 80 5.30 -39.29 -16.92
N LEU A 81 4.83 -40.03 -15.91
CA LEU A 81 5.21 -39.87 -14.51
C LEU A 81 6.29 -40.89 -14.14
N ILE A 82 7.46 -40.40 -13.73
CA ILE A 82 8.68 -41.19 -13.58
C ILE A 82 9.28 -40.96 -12.19
N ILE A 83 9.70 -42.01 -11.49
CA ILE A 83 10.43 -41.88 -10.22
C ILE A 83 11.93 -41.60 -10.45
N ARG A 84 12.52 -40.76 -9.61
CA ARG A 84 13.96 -40.58 -9.52
C ARG A 84 14.64 -41.86 -8.99
N GLY A 85 15.85 -42.15 -9.49
CA GLY A 85 16.64 -43.30 -9.06
C GLY A 85 17.30 -44.03 -10.24
N ASP A 86 18.29 -44.87 -9.95
CA ASP A 86 18.90 -45.89 -10.84
C ASP A 86 19.66 -45.41 -12.09
N CYS A 87 19.20 -44.36 -12.76
CA CYS A 87 19.81 -43.80 -13.97
C CYS A 87 19.72 -42.27 -14.01
N SER A 88 20.38 -41.66 -15.00
CA SER A 88 20.43 -40.20 -15.16
C SER A 88 19.08 -39.60 -15.57
N PHE A 89 18.85 -38.31 -15.25
CA PHE A 89 17.65 -37.61 -15.71
C PHE A 89 17.55 -37.57 -17.24
N GLU A 90 18.69 -37.43 -17.92
CA GLU A 90 18.74 -37.44 -19.39
C GLU A 90 18.22 -38.76 -19.97
N GLU A 91 18.64 -39.89 -19.39
CA GLU A 91 18.22 -41.22 -19.83
C GLU A 91 16.72 -41.45 -19.65
N LYS A 92 16.18 -41.07 -18.48
CA LYS A 92 14.73 -41.11 -18.20
C LYS A 92 13.93 -40.33 -19.24
N ILE A 93 14.36 -39.11 -19.52
CA ILE A 93 13.70 -38.20 -20.48
C ILE A 93 13.80 -38.76 -21.90
N ARG A 94 14.95 -39.32 -22.29
CA ARG A 94 15.12 -39.95 -23.61
C ARG A 94 14.22 -41.17 -23.78
N ASN A 95 14.11 -42.02 -22.76
CA ASN A 95 13.22 -43.18 -22.81
C ASN A 95 11.75 -42.78 -22.91
N ALA A 96 11.32 -41.74 -22.18
CA ALA A 96 9.98 -41.16 -22.33
C ALA A 96 9.74 -40.60 -23.74
N GLN A 97 10.68 -39.84 -24.27
CA GLN A 97 10.59 -39.29 -25.63
C GLN A 97 10.52 -40.38 -26.69
N ASN A 98 11.40 -41.38 -26.61
CA ASN A 98 11.47 -42.48 -27.58
C ASN A 98 10.18 -43.29 -27.60
N LYS A 99 9.49 -43.36 -26.46
CA LYS A 99 8.18 -44.00 -26.37
C LYS A 99 7.07 -43.15 -27.00
N GLY A 100 7.24 -41.84 -27.12
CA GLY A 100 6.26 -40.92 -27.75
C GLY A 100 5.52 -40.02 -26.76
N PHE A 101 5.97 -39.93 -25.50
CA PHE A 101 5.41 -38.97 -24.55
C PHE A 101 5.73 -37.52 -24.99
N SER A 102 4.79 -36.62 -24.76
CA SER A 102 4.95 -35.19 -25.05
C SER A 102 5.66 -34.42 -23.92
N ALA A 103 5.54 -34.93 -22.69
CA ALA A 103 6.27 -34.41 -21.53
C ALA A 103 6.62 -35.54 -20.53
N ALA A 104 7.60 -35.28 -19.67
CA ALA A 104 8.02 -36.14 -18.58
C ALA A 104 7.98 -35.37 -17.26
N ILE A 105 7.32 -35.93 -16.26
CA ILE A 105 7.27 -35.44 -14.88
C ILE A 105 8.09 -36.41 -14.03
N VAL A 106 9.25 -35.97 -13.56
CA VAL A 106 10.12 -36.77 -12.70
C VAL A 106 9.89 -36.35 -11.25
N TYR A 107 9.53 -37.27 -10.37
CA TYR A 107 9.35 -36.96 -8.94
C TYR A 107 10.47 -37.52 -8.07
N ASP A 108 10.76 -36.83 -6.97
CA ASP A 108 11.84 -37.19 -6.06
C ASP A 108 11.57 -38.53 -5.33
N ASP A 109 12.63 -39.30 -5.08
CA ASP A 109 12.57 -40.56 -4.31
C ASP A 109 12.59 -40.31 -2.80
N LYS A 110 12.97 -39.09 -2.39
CA LYS A 110 13.15 -38.67 -1.00
C LYS A 110 12.18 -37.55 -0.61
N TYR A 111 11.74 -37.56 0.66
CA TYR A 111 11.01 -36.44 1.24
C TYR A 111 11.98 -35.30 1.56
N SER A 112 12.36 -34.54 0.53
CA SER A 112 13.21 -33.36 0.61
C SER A 112 12.42 -32.12 0.22
N ASN A 113 12.58 -31.04 0.99
CA ASN A 113 12.03 -29.73 0.64
C ASN A 113 12.86 -29.04 -0.46
N ASN A 114 14.06 -29.53 -0.74
CA ASN A 114 14.96 -28.98 -1.76
C ASN A 114 14.82 -29.75 -3.06
N LEU A 115 14.25 -29.10 -4.08
CA LEU A 115 14.20 -29.66 -5.42
C LEU A 115 15.55 -29.61 -6.11
N VAL A 116 15.79 -30.61 -6.95
CA VAL A 116 17.00 -30.74 -7.74
C VAL A 116 16.76 -30.18 -9.15
N TYR A 117 17.77 -29.52 -9.71
CA TYR A 117 17.76 -29.19 -11.14
C TYR A 117 18.14 -30.41 -11.96
N MET A 118 17.31 -30.75 -12.95
CA MET A 118 17.67 -31.79 -13.91
C MET A 118 18.77 -31.26 -14.82
N MET A 119 20.01 -31.69 -14.58
CA MET A 119 21.10 -31.48 -15.52
C MET A 119 20.90 -32.41 -16.71
N VAL A 120 20.55 -31.83 -17.86
CA VAL A 120 20.21 -32.57 -19.08
C VAL A 120 20.89 -31.90 -20.27
N ASN A 121 21.51 -32.68 -21.13
CA ASN A 121 22.03 -32.16 -22.39
C ASN A 121 20.88 -31.92 -23.38
N PRO A 122 20.62 -30.68 -23.82
CA PRO A 122 19.45 -30.38 -24.65
C PRO A 122 19.52 -30.95 -26.06
N LYS A 123 20.68 -31.45 -26.51
CA LYS A 123 20.84 -32.00 -27.86
C LYS A 123 19.93 -33.22 -28.07
N GLY A 124 18.97 -33.06 -28.98
CA GLY A 124 18.05 -34.13 -29.40
C GLY A 124 16.90 -34.41 -28.43
N ILE A 125 16.69 -33.58 -27.41
CA ILE A 125 15.54 -33.67 -26.50
C ILE A 125 14.53 -32.57 -26.89
N LYS A 126 13.31 -33.01 -27.17
CA LYS A 126 12.17 -32.20 -27.65
C LYS A 126 11.00 -32.20 -26.66
N VAL A 127 10.97 -33.16 -25.73
CA VAL A 127 9.91 -33.27 -24.72
C VAL A 127 10.11 -32.29 -23.57
N LEU A 128 9.01 -31.78 -23.05
CA LEU A 128 8.99 -30.95 -21.84
C LEU A 128 9.32 -31.81 -20.63
N ALA A 129 10.25 -31.38 -19.78
CA ALA A 129 10.59 -32.14 -18.57
C ALA A 129 10.50 -31.28 -17.32
N VAL A 130 9.79 -31.79 -16.30
CA VAL A 130 9.54 -31.10 -15.02
C VAL A 130 9.93 -32.01 -13.85
N PHE A 131 10.67 -31.46 -12.89
CA PHE A 131 10.99 -32.15 -11.64
C PHE A 131 10.08 -31.69 -10.49
N VAL A 132 9.48 -32.62 -9.74
CA VAL A 132 8.55 -32.34 -8.63
C VAL A 132 8.97 -33.07 -7.34
N SER A 133 8.40 -32.65 -6.20
CA SER A 133 8.65 -33.29 -4.90
C SER A 133 8.06 -34.70 -4.82
N LYS A 134 8.54 -35.51 -3.87
CA LYS A 134 8.02 -36.86 -3.62
C LYS A 134 6.52 -36.88 -3.31
N SER A 135 6.06 -36.00 -2.41
CA SER A 135 4.64 -35.93 -2.02
C SER A 135 3.74 -35.62 -3.23
N ALA A 136 4.18 -34.69 -4.07
CA ALA A 136 3.42 -34.35 -5.27
C ALA A 136 3.46 -35.47 -6.32
N GLY A 137 4.59 -36.16 -6.47
CA GLY A 137 4.73 -37.33 -7.32
C GLY A 137 3.80 -38.48 -6.94
N GLU A 138 3.76 -38.85 -5.65
CA GLU A 138 2.84 -39.90 -5.16
C GLU A 138 1.37 -39.46 -5.33
N PHE A 139 1.04 -38.20 -5.05
CA PHE A 139 -0.29 -37.67 -5.31
C PHE A 139 -0.69 -37.80 -6.79
N LEU A 140 0.20 -37.43 -7.71
CA LEU A 140 -0.03 -37.55 -9.14
C LEU A 140 -0.16 -39.02 -9.57
N LYS A 141 0.63 -39.92 -9.00
CA LYS A 141 0.60 -41.35 -9.27
C LYS A 141 -0.72 -42.00 -8.85
N ASP A 142 -1.22 -41.65 -7.67
CA ASP A 142 -2.49 -42.17 -7.15
C ASP A 142 -3.71 -41.68 -7.94
N HIS A 143 -3.57 -40.56 -8.65
CA HIS A 143 -4.66 -39.93 -9.40
C HIS A 143 -4.50 -40.00 -10.93
N ALA A 144 -3.43 -40.60 -11.45
CA ALA A 144 -3.19 -40.76 -12.88
C ALA A 144 -4.16 -41.77 -13.50
N LYS A 145 -5.22 -41.29 -14.18
CA LYS A 145 -6.21 -42.15 -14.82
C LYS A 145 -5.93 -42.37 -16.31
N GLY A 146 -5.00 -41.63 -16.90
CA GLY A 146 -4.76 -41.63 -18.34
C GLY A 146 -5.85 -40.92 -19.12
N GLU A 147 -6.62 -40.03 -18.48
CA GLU A 147 -7.69 -39.27 -19.12
C GLU A 147 -7.14 -37.99 -19.78
N ASN A 148 -7.54 -37.72 -21.02
CA ASN A 148 -7.06 -36.55 -21.75
C ASN A 148 -7.37 -35.24 -21.01
N GLY A 149 -6.31 -34.45 -20.77
CA GLY A 149 -6.41 -33.12 -20.17
C GLY A 149 -6.51 -33.11 -18.64
N GLU A 150 -6.34 -34.26 -17.97
CA GLU A 150 -6.33 -34.32 -16.50
C GLU A 150 -5.14 -33.57 -15.89
N CYS A 151 -4.01 -33.48 -16.62
CA CYS A 151 -2.81 -32.77 -16.17
C CYS A 151 -2.45 -31.65 -17.16
N CYS A 152 -2.07 -30.49 -16.63
CA CYS A 152 -1.58 -29.35 -17.39
C CYS A 152 -0.25 -28.86 -16.82
N ILE A 153 0.75 -28.67 -17.68
CA ILE A 153 2.04 -28.11 -17.34
C ILE A 153 2.14 -26.73 -17.98
N TYR A 154 2.25 -25.70 -17.16
CA TYR A 154 2.47 -24.33 -17.60
C TYR A 154 3.94 -23.95 -17.36
N PRO A 155 4.67 -23.49 -18.39
CA PRO A 155 6.01 -22.95 -18.16
C PRO A 155 5.90 -21.77 -17.18
N PRO A 156 6.95 -21.51 -16.38
CA PRO A 156 6.99 -20.30 -15.58
C PRO A 156 6.98 -19.14 -16.58
N LEU A 157 5.92 -18.33 -16.57
CA LEU A 157 5.86 -17.12 -17.39
C LEU A 157 7.16 -16.34 -17.14
N ASN A 158 7.99 -16.16 -18.15
CA ASN A 158 9.14 -15.24 -18.10
C ASN A 158 8.68 -13.79 -17.82
N GLY A 159 7.37 -13.52 -17.92
CA GLY A 159 6.72 -12.29 -17.47
C GLY A 159 6.50 -12.19 -15.95
N LYS A 160 6.75 -13.24 -15.15
CA LYS A 160 6.53 -13.22 -13.68
C LYS A 160 7.37 -12.15 -12.98
N ALA A 161 8.60 -11.90 -13.46
CA ALA A 161 9.43 -10.82 -12.92
C ALA A 161 8.78 -9.44 -13.18
N TRP A 162 8.33 -9.18 -14.41
CA TRP A 162 7.64 -7.93 -14.76
C TRP A 162 6.33 -7.76 -14.02
N THR A 163 5.54 -8.81 -13.84
CA THR A 163 4.29 -8.72 -13.06
C THR A 163 4.58 -8.47 -11.59
N VAL A 164 5.61 -9.10 -11.02
CA VAL A 164 6.04 -8.82 -9.64
C VAL A 164 6.52 -7.38 -9.51
N PHE A 165 7.38 -6.90 -10.43
CA PHE A 165 7.83 -5.51 -10.44
C PHE A 165 6.68 -4.52 -10.62
N ALA A 166 5.70 -4.81 -11.48
CA ALA A 166 4.52 -3.97 -11.69
C ALA A 166 3.61 -3.93 -10.46
N ILE A 167 3.39 -5.08 -9.79
CA ILE A 167 2.63 -5.15 -8.54
C ILE A 167 3.33 -4.38 -7.43
N CYS A 168 4.65 -4.54 -7.28
CA CYS A 168 5.47 -3.78 -6.33
C CYS A 168 5.45 -2.27 -6.64
N PHE A 169 5.48 -1.88 -7.90
CA PHE A 169 5.42 -0.48 -8.30
C PHE A 169 4.04 0.13 -7.97
N LEU A 170 2.96 -0.57 -8.29
CA LEU A 170 1.60 -0.14 -7.96
C LEU A 170 1.40 -0.02 -6.45
N SER A 171 1.91 -0.97 -5.65
CA SER A 171 1.81 -0.88 -4.19
C SER A 171 2.59 0.31 -3.62
N LEU A 172 3.78 0.59 -4.13
CA LEU A 172 4.57 1.77 -3.74
C LEU A 172 3.87 3.09 -4.08
N VAL A 173 3.26 3.20 -5.26
CA VAL A 173 2.50 4.39 -5.67
C VAL A 173 1.32 4.64 -4.72
N VAL A 174 0.59 3.58 -4.37
CA VAL A 174 -0.54 3.66 -3.43
C VAL A 174 -0.06 4.14 -2.06
N ILE A 175 1.02 3.55 -1.51
CA ILE A 175 1.60 3.96 -0.22
C ILE A 175 2.04 5.44 -0.25
N ALA A 176 2.73 5.86 -1.32
CA ALA A 176 3.19 7.24 -1.46
C ALA A 176 2.02 8.23 -1.52
N ALA A 177 0.95 7.92 -2.27
CA ALA A 177 -0.25 8.74 -2.33
C ALA A 177 -0.92 8.87 -0.94
N PHE A 178 -1.00 7.78 -0.18
CA PHE A 178 -1.52 7.81 1.19
C PHE A 178 -0.67 8.67 2.13
N LEU A 179 0.66 8.56 2.06
CA LEU A 179 1.56 9.41 2.86
C LEU A 179 1.39 10.89 2.50
N VAL A 180 1.28 11.22 1.20
CA VAL A 180 1.04 12.59 0.76
C VAL A 180 -0.29 13.11 1.32
N ILE A 181 -1.37 12.33 1.24
CA ILE A 181 -2.67 12.73 1.80
C ILE A 181 -2.58 12.90 3.32
N ALA A 182 -1.97 11.95 4.03
CA ALA A 182 -1.84 11.98 5.49
C ALA A 182 -0.97 13.14 5.99
N PHE A 183 0.06 13.56 5.27
CA PHE A 183 0.96 14.66 5.69
C PHE A 183 0.54 16.03 5.13
N VAL A 184 -0.06 16.10 3.95
CA VAL A 184 -0.45 17.36 3.30
C VAL A 184 -1.86 17.79 3.71
N ALA A 185 -2.81 16.87 3.88
CA ALA A 185 -4.18 17.24 4.28
C ALA A 185 -4.24 17.94 5.65
N PRO A 186 -3.51 17.49 6.71
CA PRO A 186 -3.51 18.20 7.99
C PRO A 186 -2.81 19.55 7.93
N ARG A 187 -1.71 19.66 7.16
CA ARG A 187 -0.98 20.93 6.98
C ARG A 187 -1.80 21.95 6.19
N SER A 188 -2.48 21.50 5.13
CA SER A 188 -3.38 22.31 4.34
C SER A 188 -4.60 22.76 5.16
N LEU A 189 -5.23 21.85 5.91
CA LEU A 189 -6.38 22.18 6.75
C LEU A 189 -6.01 23.09 7.92
N SER A 190 -4.86 22.88 8.58
CA SER A 190 -4.32 23.79 9.61
C SER A 190 -4.08 25.19 9.03
N ASN A 191 -3.41 25.30 7.88
CA ASN A 191 -3.14 26.58 7.24
C ASN A 191 -4.41 27.25 6.69
N TRP A 192 -5.41 26.48 6.28
CA TRP A 192 -6.72 27.00 5.87
C TRP A 192 -7.55 27.48 7.07
N ARG A 193 -7.57 26.71 8.17
CA ARG A 193 -8.21 27.09 9.44
C ARG A 193 -7.57 28.35 10.04
N ARG A 194 -6.24 28.48 9.95
CA ARG A 194 -5.50 29.67 10.41
C ARG A 194 -5.82 30.92 9.56
N ARG A 195 -6.02 30.76 8.24
CA ARG A 195 -6.43 31.86 7.34
C ARG A 195 -7.89 32.28 7.52
N ASN A 196 -8.79 31.34 7.82
CA ASN A 196 -10.21 31.64 8.10
C ASN A 196 -10.47 32.11 9.55
N LEU A 197 -9.48 32.07 10.45
CA LEU A 197 -9.59 32.52 11.85
C LEU A 197 -9.15 33.97 12.07
N VAL A 198 -8.78 34.72 11.03
CA VAL A 198 -8.72 36.19 11.12
C VAL A 198 -10.16 36.70 11.18
N ARG A 199 -10.79 36.57 12.36
CA ARG A 199 -11.99 37.33 12.69
C ARG A 199 -11.56 38.80 12.64
N ARG A 200 -12.29 39.63 11.90
CA ARG A 200 -12.18 41.09 12.01
C ARG A 200 -13.31 41.57 12.89
N VAL A 201 -13.06 42.57 13.72
CA VAL A 201 -14.14 43.28 14.39
C VAL A 201 -14.85 44.15 13.34
N ASP A 202 -16.18 44.12 13.30
CA ASP A 202 -16.96 44.96 12.40
C ASP A 202 -16.66 46.45 12.68
N SER A 203 -16.41 47.24 11.63
CA SER A 203 -16.02 48.66 11.72
C SER A 203 -16.98 49.45 12.60
N LYS A 204 -18.28 49.13 12.51
CA LYS A 204 -19.34 49.81 13.29
C LYS A 204 -19.16 49.65 14.80
N VAL A 205 -18.65 48.51 15.26
CA VAL A 205 -18.40 48.26 16.68
C VAL A 205 -17.20 49.07 17.16
N VAL A 206 -16.17 49.18 16.33
CA VAL A 206 -14.96 49.96 16.65
C VAL A 206 -15.27 51.46 16.66
N GLU A 207 -16.13 51.93 15.76
CA GLU A 207 -16.61 53.31 15.71
C GLU A 207 -17.42 53.69 16.96
N ALA A 208 -18.18 52.76 17.53
CA ALA A 208 -19.01 52.99 18.72
C ALA A 208 -18.24 52.97 20.06
N LEU A 209 -16.92 52.75 20.04
CA LEU A 209 -16.11 52.74 21.27
C LEU A 209 -16.02 54.14 21.91
N PRO A 210 -16.02 54.24 23.25
CA PRO A 210 -15.85 55.51 23.95
C PRO A 210 -14.56 56.22 23.50
N CYS A 211 -14.70 57.49 23.13
CA CYS A 211 -13.59 58.36 22.76
C CYS A 211 -13.51 59.56 23.70
N PHE A 212 -12.30 60.00 24.02
CA PHE A 212 -12.08 61.26 24.73
C PHE A 212 -10.88 61.99 24.13
N VAL A 213 -10.83 63.30 24.35
CA VAL A 213 -9.71 64.15 23.93
C VAL A 213 -8.72 64.22 25.09
N PHE A 214 -7.46 63.87 24.83
CA PHE A 214 -6.40 63.97 25.81
C PHE A 214 -6.12 65.44 26.17
N GLY A 215 -5.92 65.70 27.45
CA GLY A 215 -5.55 67.02 27.95
C GLY A 215 -4.68 66.90 29.19
N SER A 216 -3.43 67.33 29.07
CA SER A 216 -2.35 67.32 30.06
C SER A 216 -2.73 68.01 31.38
N ALA A 217 -3.69 68.92 31.35
CA ALA A 217 -4.23 69.58 32.55
C ALA A 217 -5.08 68.66 33.44
N ARG A 218 -5.47 67.46 32.97
CA ARG A 218 -6.35 66.51 33.68
C ARG A 218 -5.64 65.28 34.23
N SER A 219 -4.42 64.98 33.78
CA SER A 219 -3.62 63.86 34.25
C SER A 219 -2.34 64.37 34.92
N SER A 220 -2.31 64.31 36.26
CA SER A 220 -1.15 64.70 37.07
C SER A 220 -0.07 63.61 37.17
N ILE A 221 -0.13 62.59 36.31
CA ILE A 221 0.82 61.48 36.26
C ILE A 221 1.42 61.43 34.85
N ALA A 222 2.74 61.59 34.79
CA ALA A 222 3.53 61.49 33.57
C ALA A 222 3.45 60.09 32.94
N GLY A 223 3.37 60.02 31.61
CA GLY A 223 3.72 58.82 30.84
C GLY A 223 2.55 57.95 30.39
N GLU A 224 1.50 58.52 29.82
CA GLU A 224 0.52 57.76 29.05
C GLU A 224 1.01 57.66 27.59
N THR A 225 1.70 56.56 27.28
CA THR A 225 2.18 56.19 25.93
C THR A 225 1.20 55.26 25.25
N CYS A 226 0.93 55.46 23.97
CA CYS A 226 0.17 54.51 23.17
C CYS A 226 0.96 53.21 23.00
N ALA A 227 0.48 52.08 23.53
CA ALA A 227 1.21 50.81 23.41
C ALA A 227 1.20 50.21 21.99
N ILE A 228 0.58 50.88 21.00
CA ILE A 228 0.58 50.46 19.59
C ILE A 228 1.68 51.19 18.80
N CYS A 229 1.77 52.52 18.88
CA CYS A 229 2.80 53.30 18.18
C CYS A 229 4.03 53.64 19.05
N LEU A 230 3.93 53.42 20.37
CA LEU A 230 4.95 53.74 21.37
C LEU A 230 5.28 55.24 21.48
N GLU A 231 4.36 56.10 21.05
CA GLU A 231 4.45 57.55 21.17
C GLU A 231 3.65 58.05 22.39
N ASP A 232 4.15 59.09 23.06
CA ASP A 232 3.46 59.79 24.15
C ASP A 232 2.20 60.51 23.62
N TYR A 233 1.14 60.59 24.41
CA TYR A 233 -0.05 61.36 24.04
C TYR A 233 0.18 62.87 24.12
N ASN A 234 -0.34 63.58 23.12
CA ASN A 234 -0.30 65.05 23.08
C ASN A 234 -1.69 65.67 23.30
N ASP A 235 -1.70 66.91 23.78
CA ASP A 235 -2.91 67.67 24.00
C ASP A 235 -3.74 67.83 22.72
N GLY A 236 -5.03 67.51 22.82
CA GLY A 236 -5.95 67.56 21.68
C GLY A 236 -6.02 66.27 20.87
N GLU A 237 -5.22 65.24 21.19
CA GLU A 237 -5.31 63.94 20.52
C GLU A 237 -6.55 63.14 20.94
N LEU A 238 -7.11 62.40 19.99
CA LEU A 238 -8.28 61.54 20.21
C LEU A 238 -7.85 60.13 20.63
N LEU A 239 -8.26 59.75 21.84
CA LEU A 239 -8.01 58.43 22.39
C LEU A 239 -9.29 57.61 22.43
N LYS A 240 -9.17 56.31 22.17
CA LYS A 240 -10.24 55.32 22.27
C LYS A 240 -9.97 54.37 23.42
N VAL A 241 -10.99 54.13 24.24
CA VAL A 241 -10.93 53.21 25.38
C VAL A 241 -11.63 51.92 25.04
N LEU A 242 -10.92 50.80 25.20
CA LEU A 242 -11.51 49.48 25.08
C LEU A 242 -12.32 49.11 26.35
N PRO A 243 -13.28 48.17 26.30
CA PRO A 243 -14.03 47.72 27.50
C PRO A 243 -13.16 47.20 28.65
N CYS A 244 -11.93 46.76 28.35
CA CYS A 244 -10.92 46.39 29.34
C CYS A 244 -10.19 47.59 29.99
N GLN A 245 -10.64 48.81 29.73
CA GLN A 245 -10.12 50.10 30.23
C GLN A 245 -8.72 50.51 29.76
N HIS A 246 -8.14 49.81 28.77
CA HIS A 246 -6.93 50.29 28.09
C HIS A 246 -7.29 51.28 26.98
N ASP A 247 -6.54 52.36 26.93
CA ASP A 247 -6.64 53.46 25.98
C ASP A 247 -5.51 53.42 24.94
N PHE A 248 -5.81 53.97 23.75
CA PHE A 248 -4.89 54.05 22.61
C PHE A 248 -5.30 55.23 21.72
N HIS A 249 -4.42 55.71 20.84
CA HIS A 249 -4.86 56.60 19.75
C HIS A 249 -5.98 55.95 18.94
N SER A 250 -7.01 56.73 18.60
CA SER A 250 -8.17 56.24 17.86
C SER A 250 -7.78 55.54 16.57
N SER A 251 -6.86 56.13 15.80
CA SER A 251 -6.36 55.59 14.54
C SER A 251 -5.57 54.28 14.71
N CYS A 252 -4.75 54.21 15.77
CA CYS A 252 -3.93 53.04 16.07
C CYS A 252 -4.79 51.83 16.39
N VAL A 253 -5.75 51.98 17.31
CA VAL A 253 -6.61 50.87 17.74
C VAL A 253 -7.61 50.47 16.67
N GLU A 254 -8.11 51.41 15.86
CA GLU A 254 -8.94 51.11 14.71
C GLU A 254 -8.21 50.24 13.68
N SER A 255 -6.99 50.65 13.29
CA SER A 255 -6.16 49.90 12.36
C SER A 255 -5.81 48.50 12.92
N TRP A 256 -5.52 48.43 14.22
CA TRP A 256 -5.23 47.17 14.91
C TRP A 256 -6.43 46.20 14.85
N LEU A 257 -7.61 46.65 15.28
CA LEU A 257 -8.82 45.82 15.39
C LEU A 257 -9.41 45.42 14.03
N THR A 258 -9.15 46.20 12.99
CA THR A 258 -9.64 45.92 11.62
C THR A 258 -8.66 45.10 10.79
N LYS A 259 -7.34 45.22 11.00
CA LYS A 259 -6.33 44.57 10.15
C LYS A 259 -5.55 43.44 10.81
N TRP A 260 -5.27 43.52 12.11
CA TRP A 260 -4.26 42.67 12.75
C TRP A 260 -4.84 41.64 13.71
N GLY A 261 -5.84 41.98 14.53
CA GLY A 261 -6.48 41.03 15.44
C GLY A 261 -7.64 41.62 16.23
N THR A 262 -8.46 40.78 16.86
CA THR A 262 -9.67 41.20 17.59
C THR A 262 -9.45 41.44 19.08
N PHE A 263 -8.21 41.51 19.57
CA PHE A 263 -7.90 41.51 20.99
C PHE A 263 -7.14 42.78 21.42
N CYS A 264 -7.27 43.14 22.70
CA CYS A 264 -6.51 44.24 23.30
C CYS A 264 -4.99 44.00 23.19
N PRO A 265 -4.19 44.96 22.67
CA PRO A 265 -2.74 44.86 22.58
C PRO A 265 -2.05 44.55 23.92
N VAL A 266 -2.60 45.08 25.02
CA VAL A 266 -2.04 44.99 26.37
C VAL A 266 -2.48 43.69 27.06
N CYS A 267 -3.78 43.51 27.33
CA CYS A 267 -4.28 42.39 28.15
C CYS A 267 -4.74 41.15 27.36
N LYS A 268 -4.74 41.20 26.03
CA LYS A 268 -5.18 40.11 25.13
C LYS A 268 -6.66 39.69 25.28
N LEU A 269 -7.50 40.50 25.94
CA LEU A 269 -8.94 40.28 25.99
C LEU A 269 -9.55 40.41 24.58
N ASP A 270 -10.31 39.40 24.13
CA ASP A 270 -10.95 39.39 22.82
C ASP A 270 -12.21 40.27 22.81
N MET A 271 -12.22 41.26 21.91
CA MET A 271 -13.31 42.21 21.69
C MET A 271 -14.54 41.54 21.05
N THR A 272 -14.39 40.31 20.56
CA THR A 272 -15.47 39.52 19.93
C THR A 272 -16.19 38.62 20.94
N THR A 273 -15.56 38.29 22.07
CA THR A 273 -16.15 37.45 23.13
C THR A 273 -17.09 38.26 24.00
N LYS A 274 -18.12 38.83 23.35
CA LYS A 274 -19.21 39.63 23.90
C LYS A 274 -18.74 40.92 24.59
N PHE A 275 -19.58 41.95 24.46
CA PHE A 275 -19.78 43.06 25.39
C PHE A 275 -20.17 42.57 26.82
N ALA A 276 -19.66 41.41 27.24
CA ALA A 276 -19.84 40.77 28.53
C ALA A 276 -18.93 41.45 29.56
N PHE A 277 -19.24 42.70 29.85
CA PHE A 277 -19.24 43.27 31.20
C PHE A 277 -20.06 44.57 31.20
N SER A 278 -21.20 44.60 30.50
CA SER A 278 -22.27 45.59 30.76
C SER A 278 -23.06 45.29 32.04
N GLU A 279 -22.59 44.37 32.90
CA GLU A 279 -23.21 44.06 34.21
C GLU A 279 -22.23 44.26 35.41
N VAL A 280 -21.25 45.16 35.33
CA VAL A 280 -20.45 45.59 36.50
C VAL A 280 -20.58 47.09 36.82
N SER A 281 -21.52 47.83 36.22
CA SER A 281 -21.76 49.25 36.57
C SER A 281 -23.11 49.55 37.20
N ASP A 282 -23.88 48.55 37.65
CA ASP A 282 -25.09 48.78 38.48
C ASP A 282 -24.85 48.67 39.99
N GLN A 283 -23.64 49.01 40.46
CA GLN A 283 -23.39 49.37 41.86
C GLN A 283 -22.43 50.57 41.95
N ARG A 284 -22.98 51.79 41.99
CA ARG A 284 -22.36 52.99 42.60
C ARG A 284 -22.31 52.81 44.14
N PRO A 285 -21.65 53.64 45.00
CA PRO A 285 -21.21 55.03 44.76
C PRO A 285 -19.95 55.55 45.51
N TYR A 286 -19.62 56.84 45.27
CA TYR A 286 -18.78 57.83 45.99
C TYR A 286 -17.44 57.40 46.62
N PHE A 287 -16.34 58.05 46.18
CA PHE A 287 -15.68 59.15 46.90
C PHE A 287 -14.89 60.02 45.91
#